data_AF-A0A498F067-F1
#
_entry.id   AF-A0A498F067-F1
#
_cell.length_a   1.000
_cell.length_b   1.000
_cell.length_c   1.000
_cell.angle_alpha   90.00
_cell.angle_beta   90.00
_cell.angle_gamma   90.00
#
_symmetry.space_group_name_H-M   'P 1'
#
loop_
_entity.id
_entity.type
_entity.pdbx_description
1 polymer ?
#
loop_
_entity_poly.entity_id
_entity_poly.type
_entity_poly.pdbx_seq_one_letter_code
_entity_poly.pdbx_strand_id
1 'polypeptide(L)'
;MTTGVEQGYDDARRIERTVEDGLVEAVAVDTDDSPVATRLARHPGLSDADVAVLTCVDARDAVAVMDESVGRSAAEVEDVETRGTAYLVLSAVKDGALSTAEGRDAVDAMIDHGWYVAPDVYTRIVGKLESFE
;
A
#
# COMPACT_ATOMS: atom_id res chain seq x y z
N MET A 1 10.38 2.75 14.79
CA MET A 1 10.85 2.43 13.42
C MET A 1 12.37 2.57 13.33
N THR A 2 13.15 1.70 13.98
CA THR A 2 14.63 1.74 13.79
C THR A 2 15.24 0.36 13.56
N THR A 3 14.51 -0.71 13.86
CA THR A 3 15.03 -2.08 13.81
C THR A 3 15.56 -2.50 12.43
N GLY A 4 14.87 -2.16 11.33
CA GLY A 4 15.37 -2.47 9.98
C GLY A 4 16.56 -1.61 9.54
N VAL A 5 16.56 -0.34 9.97
CA VAL A 5 17.66 0.60 9.74
C VAL A 5 18.93 0.18 10.47
N GLU A 6 18.80 -0.21 11.74
CA GLU A 6 19.89 -0.73 12.58
C GLU A 6 20.44 -2.05 12.06
N GLN A 7 19.59 -2.87 11.41
CA GLN A 7 19.97 -4.11 10.74
C GLN A 7 20.62 -3.90 9.38
N GLY A 8 20.70 -2.67 8.89
CA GLY A 8 21.38 -2.33 7.63
C GLY A 8 20.57 -2.67 6.38
N TYR A 9 19.24 -2.76 6.48
CA TYR A 9 18.40 -3.00 5.31
C TYR A 9 18.21 -1.71 4.49
N ASP A 10 18.57 -1.77 3.20
CA ASP A 10 18.55 -0.63 2.29
C ASP A 10 17.15 -0.07 2.05
N ASP A 11 16.12 -0.94 2.04
CA ASP A 11 14.71 -0.56 1.91
C ASP A 11 14.21 0.22 3.13
N ALA A 12 14.58 -0.18 4.34
CA ALA A 12 14.27 0.56 5.56
C ALA A 12 14.87 1.98 5.53
N ARG A 13 16.12 2.12 5.05
CA ARG A 13 16.76 3.43 4.84
C ARG A 13 16.11 4.26 3.73
N ARG A 14 15.57 3.63 2.68
CA ARG A 14 14.81 4.33 1.63
C ARG A 14 13.51 4.89 2.20
N ILE A 15 12.75 4.09 2.95
CA ILE A 15 11.49 4.53 3.57
C ILE A 15 11.75 5.67 4.56
N GLU A 16 12.77 5.55 5.41
CA GLU A 16 13.15 6.61 6.36
C GLU A 16 13.40 7.95 5.66
N ARG A 17 14.21 7.96 4.58
CA ARG A 17 14.46 9.18 3.81
C ARG A 17 13.21 9.72 3.12
N THR A 18 12.37 8.86 2.56
CA THR A 18 11.09 9.28 1.95
C THR A 18 10.19 9.99 2.97
N VAL A 19 10.23 9.58 4.25
CA VAL A 19 9.52 10.27 5.33
C VAL A 19 10.18 11.59 5.69
N GLU A 20 11.51 11.63 5.81
CA GLU A 20 12.27 12.86 6.09
C GLU A 20 12.11 13.92 4.99
N ASP A 21 12.05 13.49 3.73
CA ASP A 21 11.85 14.34 2.55
C ASP A 21 10.38 14.80 2.39
N GLY A 22 9.47 14.31 3.25
CA GLY A 22 8.05 14.69 3.26
C GLY A 22 7.22 14.09 2.12
N LEU A 23 7.75 13.07 1.42
CA LEU A 23 7.03 12.36 0.36
C LEU A 23 6.00 11.37 0.93
N VAL A 24 6.27 10.82 2.12
CA VAL A 24 5.36 9.94 2.86
C VAL A 24 5.24 10.47 4.29
N GLU A 25 4.03 10.51 4.83
CA GLU A 25 3.81 10.85 6.23
C GLU A 25 3.74 9.57 7.08
N ALA A 26 4.61 9.45 8.08
CA ALA A 26 4.50 8.41 9.08
C ALA A 26 3.48 8.84 10.15
N VAL A 27 2.41 8.07 10.30
CA VAL A 27 1.33 8.41 11.23
C VAL A 27 1.24 7.38 12.36
N ALA A 28 1.22 7.87 13.59
CA ALA A 28 0.89 7.05 14.75
C ALA A 28 -0.60 6.71 14.73
N VAL A 29 -0.93 5.44 14.92
CA VAL A 29 -2.29 4.94 14.99
C VAL A 29 -2.56 4.51 16.42
N ASP A 30 -3.57 5.12 17.03
CA ASP A 30 -4.05 4.68 18.34
C ASP A 30 -5.06 3.54 18.14
N THR A 31 -4.73 2.37 18.69
CA THR A 31 -5.54 1.16 18.59
C THR A 31 -6.30 0.84 19.87
N ASP A 32 -5.98 1.49 20.99
CA ASP A 32 -6.41 1.04 22.32
C ASP A 32 -7.94 1.19 22.51
N ASP A 33 -8.52 2.25 21.96
CA ASP A 33 -9.96 2.52 22.03
C ASP A 33 -10.71 2.20 20.72
N SER A 34 -10.06 1.55 19.75
CA SER A 34 -10.68 1.21 18.46
C SER A 34 -11.43 -0.13 18.51
N PRO A 35 -12.76 -0.14 18.25
CA PRO A 35 -13.52 -1.38 18.14
C PRO A 35 -13.06 -2.24 16.95
N VAL A 36 -12.64 -1.60 15.85
CA VAL A 36 -12.08 -2.27 14.66
C VAL A 36 -10.76 -2.94 15.02
N ALA A 37 -9.84 -2.22 15.68
CA ALA A 37 -8.58 -2.80 16.14
C ALA A 37 -8.80 -4.00 17.07
N THR A 38 -9.73 -3.88 18.03
CA THR A 38 -10.07 -4.96 18.96
C THR A 38 -10.60 -6.22 18.26
N ARG A 39 -11.36 -6.07 17.17
CA ARG A 39 -11.84 -7.20 16.36
C ARG A 39 -10.71 -7.80 15.53
N LEU A 40 -9.98 -6.97 14.80
CA LEU A 40 -8.89 -7.39 13.92
C LEU A 40 -7.75 -8.08 14.68
N ALA A 41 -7.40 -7.61 15.88
CA ALA A 41 -6.36 -8.22 16.72
C ALA A 41 -6.68 -9.68 17.15
N ARG A 42 -7.93 -10.12 17.01
CA ARG A 42 -8.32 -11.52 17.28
C ARG A 42 -8.09 -12.44 16.07
N HIS A 43 -7.79 -11.87 14.90
CA HIS A 43 -7.56 -12.62 13.69
C HIS A 43 -6.09 -13.12 13.67
N PRO A 44 -5.85 -14.44 13.81
CA PRO A 44 -4.49 -14.97 14.01
C PRO A 44 -3.58 -14.82 12.79
N GLY A 45 -4.13 -14.50 11.63
CA GLY A 45 -3.38 -14.26 10.40
C GLY A 45 -3.03 -12.80 10.12
N LEU A 46 -3.40 -11.85 10.99
CA LEU A 46 -3.02 -10.45 10.83
C LEU A 46 -1.82 -10.11 11.71
N SER A 47 -0.89 -9.34 11.14
CA SER A 47 0.17 -8.71 11.90
C SER A 47 -0.31 -7.44 12.60
N ASP A 48 0.44 -6.95 13.59
CA ASP A 48 0.17 -5.65 14.21
C ASP A 48 0.15 -4.50 13.19
N ALA A 49 0.94 -4.63 12.12
CA ALA A 49 0.96 -3.65 11.02
C ALA A 49 -0.35 -3.66 10.22
N ASP A 50 -0.91 -4.84 9.92
CA ASP A 50 -2.21 -4.94 9.23
C ASP A 50 -3.33 -4.33 10.07
N VAL A 51 -3.35 -4.63 11.37
CA VAL A 51 -4.33 -4.06 12.31
C VAL A 51 -4.21 -2.54 12.35
N ALA A 52 -2.99 -2.00 12.43
CA ALA A 52 -2.75 -0.56 12.44
C ALA A 52 -3.19 0.11 11.13
N VAL A 53 -2.88 -0.47 9.96
CA VAL A 53 -3.28 0.06 8.64
C VAL A 53 -4.80 0.11 8.53
N LEU A 54 -5.49 -1.00 8.82
CA LEU A 54 -6.95 -1.07 8.70
C LEU A 54 -7.66 -0.14 9.68
N THR A 55 -7.15 -0.05 10.92
CA THR A 55 -7.67 0.90 11.92
C THR A 55 -7.47 2.35 11.50
N CYS A 56 -6.30 2.66 10.94
CA CYS A 56 -6.01 3.98 10.42
C CYS A 56 -6.95 4.38 9.28
N VAL A 57 -7.27 3.43 8.41
CA VAL A 57 -8.11 3.67 7.24
C VAL A 57 -9.57 3.86 7.66
N ASP A 58 -10.08 3.02 8.55
CA ASP A 58 -11.43 3.17 9.14
C ASP A 58 -11.62 4.55 9.79
N ALA A 59 -10.62 5.01 10.56
CA ALA A 59 -10.68 6.31 11.23
C ALA A 59 -10.60 7.53 10.27
N ARG A 60 -10.19 7.34 9.01
CA ARG A 60 -9.91 8.43 8.05
C ARG A 60 -10.74 8.38 6.78
N ASP A 61 -11.61 7.38 6.62
CA ASP A 61 -12.35 7.13 5.37
C ASP A 61 -11.40 7.12 4.15
N ALA A 62 -10.31 6.36 4.29
CA ALA A 62 -9.21 6.29 3.32
C ALA A 62 -9.23 4.97 2.52
N VAL A 63 -8.22 4.75 1.67
CA VAL A 63 -8.04 3.50 0.93
C VAL A 63 -6.79 2.79 1.44
N ALA A 64 -6.93 1.53 1.87
CA ALA A 64 -5.79 0.73 2.28
C ALA A 64 -5.06 0.15 1.06
N VAL A 65 -3.74 0.33 0.97
CA VAL A 65 -2.92 -0.40 -0.01
C VAL A 65 -2.38 -1.66 0.65
N MET A 66 -2.89 -2.82 0.24
CA MET A 66 -2.57 -4.12 0.85
C MET A 66 -2.23 -5.20 -0.18
N ASP A 67 -1.09 -5.86 0.01
CA ASP A 67 -0.60 -6.90 -0.90
C ASP A 67 -1.10 -8.29 -0.52
N GLU A 68 -1.18 -8.60 0.78
CA GLU A 68 -1.54 -9.92 1.28
C GLU A 68 -3.05 -10.19 1.27
N SER A 69 -3.42 -11.42 0.90
CA SER A 69 -4.83 -11.83 0.83
C SER A 69 -5.54 -11.84 2.17
N VAL A 70 -4.84 -12.15 3.26
CA VAL A 70 -5.42 -12.18 4.61
C VAL A 70 -5.85 -10.78 5.04
N GLY A 71 -4.98 -9.78 4.84
CA GLY A 71 -5.29 -8.38 5.10
C GLY A 71 -6.49 -7.89 4.28
N ARG A 72 -6.52 -8.19 2.97
CA ARG A 72 -7.65 -7.81 2.10
C ARG A 72 -8.98 -8.44 2.52
N SER A 73 -8.98 -9.72 2.90
CA SER A 73 -10.19 -10.40 3.39
C SER A 73 -10.68 -9.82 4.72
N ALA A 74 -9.76 -9.47 5.62
CA ALA A 74 -10.11 -8.82 6.89
C ALA A 74 -10.69 -7.42 6.67
N ALA A 75 -10.12 -6.66 5.73
CA ALA A 75 -10.62 -5.34 5.34
C ALA A 75 -12.06 -5.41 4.81
N GLU A 76 -12.37 -6.40 3.97
CA GLU A 76 -13.72 -6.61 3.44
C GLU A 76 -14.76 -6.85 4.55
N VAL A 77 -14.39 -7.56 5.62
CA VAL A 77 -15.27 -7.78 6.79
C VAL A 77 -15.52 -6.50 7.58
N GLU A 78 -14.55 -5.59 7.59
CA GLU A 78 -14.63 -4.30 8.26
C GLU A 78 -15.11 -3.17 7.34
N ASP A 79 -15.63 -3.50 6.14
CA ASP A 79 -16.10 -2.54 5.12
C ASP A 79 -15.03 -1.50 4.69
N VAL A 80 -13.75 -1.86 4.79
CA VAL A 80 -12.61 -1.02 4.40
C VAL A 80 -12.24 -1.25 2.94
N GLU A 81 -12.20 -0.17 2.14
CA GLU A 81 -11.76 -0.24 0.74
C GLU A 81 -10.25 -0.58 0.68
N THR A 82 -9.92 -1.58 -0.15
CA THR A 82 -8.53 -1.97 -0.40
C THR A 82 -8.16 -1.90 -1.88
N ARG A 83 -6.87 -1.61 -2.12
CA ARG A 83 -6.24 -1.64 -3.44
C ARG A 83 -4.88 -2.33 -3.35
N GLY A 84 -4.39 -2.86 -4.47
CA GLY A 84 -3.03 -3.42 -4.56
C GLY A 84 -1.99 -2.37 -4.94
N THR A 85 -0.70 -2.71 -4.86
CA THR A 85 0.43 -1.77 -5.06
C THR A 85 0.36 -0.96 -6.36
N ALA A 86 -0.05 -1.58 -7.47
CA ALA A 86 -0.19 -0.91 -8.77
C ALA A 86 -1.18 0.28 -8.76
N TYR A 87 -2.09 0.32 -7.79
CA TYR A 87 -3.03 1.43 -7.62
C TYR A 87 -2.33 2.77 -7.42
N LEU A 88 -1.16 2.80 -6.78
CA LEU A 88 -0.41 4.04 -6.56
C LEU A 88 -0.01 4.68 -7.91
N VAL A 89 0.52 3.87 -8.83
CA VAL A 89 0.92 4.34 -10.17
C VAL A 89 -0.31 4.71 -11.00
N LEU A 90 -1.35 3.87 -10.98
CA LEU A 90 -2.59 4.16 -11.70
C LEU A 90 -3.27 5.44 -11.23
N SER A 91 -3.22 5.73 -9.92
CA SER A 91 -3.78 6.96 -9.34
C SER A 91 -2.94 8.17 -9.74
N ALA A 92 -1.61 8.07 -9.69
CA ALA A 92 -0.73 9.13 -10.14
C ALA A 92 -0.96 9.51 -11.62
N VAL A 93 -1.20 8.53 -12.49
CA VAL A 93 -1.55 8.81 -13.90
C VAL A 93 -2.94 9.42 -14.02
N LYS A 94 -3.93 8.82 -13.35
CA LYS A 94 -5.32 9.31 -13.38
C LYS A 94 -5.43 10.77 -12.93
N ASP A 95 -4.62 11.17 -11.94
CA ASP A 95 -4.63 12.51 -11.37
C ASP A 95 -3.68 13.48 -12.11
N GLY A 96 -3.00 13.00 -13.16
CA GLY A 96 -2.13 13.81 -14.03
C GLY A 96 -0.75 14.12 -13.46
N ALA A 97 -0.34 13.45 -12.37
CA ALA A 97 1.01 13.55 -11.81
C ALA A 97 2.05 12.81 -12.66
N LEU A 98 1.61 11.80 -13.41
CA LEU A 98 2.38 11.07 -14.42
C LEU A 98 1.59 11.01 -15.72
N SER A 99 2.27 11.01 -16.86
CA SER A 99 1.67 10.60 -18.13
C SER A 99 1.45 9.07 -18.17
N THR A 100 0.61 8.61 -19.10
CA THR A 100 0.40 7.17 -19.35
C THR A 100 1.71 6.43 -19.62
N ALA A 101 2.63 7.06 -20.38
CA ALA A 101 3.94 6.50 -20.69
C ALA A 101 4.82 6.38 -19.41
N GLU A 102 4.91 7.45 -18.62
CA GLU A 102 5.67 7.44 -17.36
C GLU A 102 5.10 6.43 -16.36
N GLY A 103 3.77 6.27 -16.32
CA GLY A 103 3.13 5.25 -15.49
C GLY A 103 3.48 3.83 -15.91
N ARG A 104 3.57 3.57 -17.22
CA ARG A 104 4.02 2.27 -17.73
C ARG A 104 5.47 2.01 -17.36
N ASP A 105 6.35 2.98 -17.61
CA ASP A 105 7.77 2.89 -17.27
C ASP A 105 7.98 2.65 -15.76
N ALA A 106 7.17 3.28 -14.91
CA ALA A 106 7.20 3.06 -13.46
C ALA A 106 6.79 1.63 -13.08
N VAL A 107 5.74 1.06 -13.68
CA VAL A 107 5.34 -0.33 -13.44
C VAL A 107 6.44 -1.30 -13.89
N ASP A 108 7.03 -1.08 -15.07
CA ASP A 108 8.11 -1.90 -15.59
C ASP A 108 9.35 -1.83 -14.66
N ALA A 109 9.69 -0.62 -14.17
CA ALA A 109 10.77 -0.43 -13.20
C ALA A 109 10.50 -1.12 -11.85
N MET A 110 9.25 -1.14 -11.36
CA MET A 110 8.88 -1.89 -10.16
C MET A 110 9.18 -3.39 -10.32
N ILE A 111 8.86 -3.95 -11.49
CA ILE A 111 9.11 -5.36 -11.82
C ILE A 111 10.62 -5.64 -11.88
N ASP A 112 11.38 -4.77 -12.55
CA ASP A 112 12.84 -4.87 -12.64
C ASP A 112 13.51 -4.80 -11.26
N HIS A 113 12.90 -4.09 -10.31
CA HIS A 113 13.32 -4.01 -8.91
C HIS A 113 12.76 -5.12 -8.02
N GLY A 114 12.10 -6.12 -8.60
CA GLY A 114 11.70 -7.35 -7.91
C GLY A 114 10.26 -7.40 -7.43
N TRP A 115 9.41 -6.44 -7.79
CA TRP A 115 7.98 -6.55 -7.55
C TRP A 115 7.39 -7.65 -8.44
N TYR A 116 6.84 -8.70 -7.82
CA TYR A 116 6.19 -9.77 -8.55
C TYR A 116 4.79 -9.34 -9.00
N VAL A 117 4.49 -9.56 -10.28
CA VAL A 117 3.16 -9.39 -10.85
C VAL A 117 2.86 -10.54 -11.80
N ALA A 118 1.67 -11.13 -11.68
CA ALA A 118 1.23 -12.16 -12.61
C ALA A 118 1.01 -11.55 -14.01
N PRO A 119 1.31 -12.27 -15.11
CA PRO A 119 1.18 -11.74 -16.46
C PRO A 119 -0.21 -11.19 -16.82
N ASP A 120 -1.28 -11.81 -16.31
CA ASP A 120 -2.66 -11.33 -16.52
C ASP A 120 -2.95 -10.04 -15.74
N VAL A 121 -2.34 -9.87 -14.57
CA VAL A 121 -2.43 -8.64 -13.76
C VAL A 121 -1.67 -7.52 -14.46
N TYR A 122 -0.46 -7.78 -14.96
CA TYR A 122 0.30 -6.81 -15.75
C TYR A 122 -0.48 -6.33 -16.97
N THR A 123 -1.06 -7.26 -17.74
CA THR A 123 -1.88 -6.93 -18.91
C THR A 123 -3.07 -6.04 -18.54
N ARG A 124 -3.72 -6.30 -17.39
CA ARG A 124 -4.81 -5.46 -16.88
C ARG A 124 -4.34 -4.07 -16.45
N ILE A 125 -3.15 -3.96 -15.84
CA ILE A 125 -2.57 -2.67 -15.46
C ILE A 125 -2.27 -1.83 -16.70
N VAL A 126 -1.60 -2.41 -17.70
CA VAL A 126 -1.28 -1.73 -18.97
C VAL A 126 -2.55 -1.29 -19.68
N GLY A 127 -3.53 -2.17 -19.85
CA GLY A 127 -4.80 -1.80 -20.47
C GLY A 127 -5.56 -0.72 -19.67
N LYS A 128 -5.38 -0.66 -18.35
CA LYS A 128 -5.96 0.40 -17.53
C LYS A 128 -5.25 1.74 -17.74
N LEU A 129 -3.92 1.74 -17.83
CA LEU A 129 -3.13 2.94 -18.15
C LEU A 129 -3.54 3.52 -19.50
N GLU A 130 -3.64 2.69 -20.54
CA GLU A 130 -4.06 3.10 -21.88
C GLU A 130 -5.49 3.68 -21.91
N SER A 131 -6.36 3.29 -20.96
CA SER A 131 -7.70 3.85 -20.85
C SER A 131 -7.77 5.29 -20.30
N PHE A 132 -6.63 5.85 -19.86
CA PHE A 132 -6.54 7.21 -19.35
C PHE A 132 -6.09 8.23 -20.41
N GLU A 133 -5.68 7.79 -21.61
CA GLU A 133 -5.47 8.67 -22.78
C GLU A 133 -6.79 9.20 -23.34
#